data_AF-A0AAW0F2I5-F1
#
_entry.id   AF-A0AAW0F2I5-F1
#
_cell.length_a   1.000
_cell.length_b   1.000
_cell.length_c   1.000
_cell.angle_alpha   90.00
_cell.angle_beta   90.00
_cell.angle_gamma   90.00
#
_symmetry.space_group_name_H-M   'P 1'
#
loop_
_entity.id
_entity.type
_entity.pdbx_description
1 polymer ?
#
loop_
_entity_poly.entity_id
_entity_poly.type
_entity_poly.pdbx_seq_one_letter_code
_entity_poly.pdbx_strand_id
1 'polypeptide(L)'
;MPTAAPRDLTGKTPLFVYLDGGERERLPAGEYIRVVAQCSTGDRKVIRHDFALHNRGARLCRLLDSLLDSVDVDLKRKVDPVQGPIPPVVLPHATREGCECVFRYLELIQTRVPTLLSKPLRAPLEELVYSWEMNYLLEDCFPAGVADEAKSSAALCRTLVKCGPSAMDRVLEVAMLADFLLIEPLRDLTCALLASLALTAGTEKELLQLCGLDRALTEEELEPLYKQLPFLRPEDGLA
;
A
#
# COMPACT_ATOMS: atom_id res chain seq x y z
N MET A 1 7.55 -10.22 -39.60
CA MET A 1 7.81 -9.96 -38.18
C MET A 1 6.88 -10.85 -37.37
N PRO A 2 7.39 -11.72 -36.48
CA PRO A 2 6.53 -12.61 -35.72
C PRO A 2 5.77 -11.81 -34.66
N THR A 3 4.46 -11.75 -34.82
CA THR A 3 3.50 -11.23 -33.85
C THR A 3 3.43 -12.19 -32.66
N ALA A 4 3.86 -11.72 -31.49
CA ALA A 4 3.71 -12.46 -30.25
C ALA A 4 2.22 -12.52 -29.89
N ALA A 5 1.65 -13.73 -29.88
CA ALA A 5 0.30 -13.96 -29.39
C ALA A 5 0.20 -13.64 -27.89
N PRO A 6 -0.93 -13.10 -27.40
CA PRO A 6 -1.16 -12.90 -25.98
C PRO A 6 -1.14 -14.26 -25.28
N ARG A 7 -0.28 -14.41 -24.26
CA ARG A 7 -0.25 -15.61 -23.42
C ARG A 7 -1.55 -15.65 -22.61
N ASP A 8 -2.37 -16.65 -22.88
CA ASP A 8 -3.57 -16.99 -22.13
C ASP A 8 -3.18 -17.44 -20.71
N LEU A 9 -3.62 -16.71 -19.67
CA LEU A 9 -3.21 -16.91 -18.26
C LEU A 9 -4.33 -17.50 -17.38
N THR A 10 -5.41 -17.99 -17.98
CA THR A 10 -6.62 -18.49 -17.32
C THR A 10 -6.42 -19.71 -16.41
N GLY A 11 -5.22 -20.31 -16.38
CA GLY A 11 -4.84 -21.44 -15.50
C GLY A 11 -3.81 -21.14 -14.41
N LYS A 12 -3.44 -19.87 -14.15
CA LYS A 12 -2.46 -19.53 -13.12
C LYS A 12 -3.11 -19.52 -11.73
N THR A 13 -2.49 -20.21 -10.77
CA THR A 13 -2.79 -20.12 -9.33
C THR A 13 -2.88 -18.64 -8.93
N PRO A 14 -3.89 -18.19 -8.15
CA PRO A 14 -4.05 -16.78 -7.78
C PRO A 14 -2.87 -16.27 -6.96
N LEU A 15 -2.53 -14.98 -7.05
CA LEU A 15 -1.45 -14.44 -6.23
C LEU A 15 -1.80 -14.47 -4.73
N PHE A 16 -3.04 -14.17 -4.40
CA PHE A 16 -3.52 -14.19 -3.03
C PHE A 16 -4.94 -14.75 -2.93
N VAL A 17 -5.29 -15.28 -1.76
CA VAL A 17 -6.63 -15.77 -1.43
C VAL A 17 -6.98 -15.32 -0.01
N TYR A 18 -8.18 -14.78 0.19
CA TYR A 18 -8.69 -14.48 1.52
C TYR A 18 -9.21 -15.76 2.20
N LEU A 19 -8.87 -15.94 3.48
CA LEU A 19 -9.19 -17.13 4.26
C LEU A 19 -10.28 -16.79 5.28
N ASP A 20 -11.54 -16.99 4.89
CA ASP A 20 -12.74 -16.73 5.71
C ASP A 20 -12.77 -17.54 7.02
N GLY A 21 -12.10 -18.70 7.07
CA GLY A 21 -12.05 -19.60 8.23
C GLY A 21 -10.91 -19.34 9.23
N GLY A 22 -10.14 -18.26 9.05
CA GLY A 22 -9.03 -17.89 9.93
C GLY A 22 -7.97 -18.99 10.07
N GLU A 23 -7.48 -19.24 11.29
CA GLU A 23 -6.42 -20.23 11.56
C GLU A 23 -6.80 -21.68 11.22
N ARG A 24 -8.10 -21.99 11.12
CA ARG A 24 -8.58 -23.35 10.86
C ARG A 24 -8.59 -23.70 9.37
N GLU A 25 -8.61 -22.70 8.50
CA GLU A 25 -8.63 -22.91 7.07
C GLU A 25 -7.24 -23.27 6.57
N ARG A 26 -7.13 -24.33 5.76
CA ARG A 26 -5.84 -24.75 5.22
C ARG A 26 -5.45 -23.84 4.06
N LEU A 27 -4.15 -23.57 3.93
CA LEU A 27 -3.65 -22.88 2.75
C LEU A 27 -3.97 -23.69 1.49
N PRO A 28 -4.23 -23.03 0.34
CA PRO A 28 -4.33 -23.73 -0.94
C PRO A 28 -3.09 -24.58 -1.19
N ALA A 29 -3.26 -25.73 -1.85
CA ALA A 29 -2.13 -26.57 -2.24
C ALA A 29 -1.18 -25.76 -3.15
N GLY A 30 0.10 -25.67 -2.76
CA GLY A 30 1.11 -24.92 -3.49
C GLY A 30 2.05 -24.11 -2.59
N GLU A 31 2.79 -23.22 -3.23
CA GLU A 31 3.80 -22.35 -2.61
C GLU A 31 3.16 -21.08 -2.02
N TYR A 32 2.39 -21.21 -0.94
CA TYR A 32 1.75 -20.08 -0.23
C TYR A 32 2.31 -19.90 1.18
N ILE A 33 2.36 -18.65 1.64
CA ILE A 33 2.56 -18.27 3.04
C ILE A 33 1.29 -17.64 3.61
N ARG A 34 1.12 -17.75 4.93
CA ARG A 34 0.02 -17.08 5.64
C ARG A 34 0.42 -15.66 6.03
N VAL A 35 -0.39 -14.69 5.63
CA VAL A 35 -0.30 -13.30 6.05
C VAL A 35 -1.53 -12.96 6.86
N VAL A 36 -1.37 -12.29 7.99
CA VAL A 36 -2.44 -11.99 8.96
C VAL A 36 -2.48 -10.48 9.16
N ALA A 37 -3.50 -9.83 8.63
CA ALA A 37 -3.78 -8.43 8.87
C ALA A 37 -4.58 -8.27 10.17
N GLN A 38 -4.15 -7.34 11.01
CA GLN A 38 -4.80 -7.03 12.28
C GLN A 38 -5.10 -5.54 12.36
N CYS A 39 -6.35 -5.17 12.63
CA CYS A 39 -6.71 -3.80 12.99
C CYS A 39 -7.43 -3.78 14.33
N SER A 40 -7.11 -2.76 15.15
CA SER A 40 -7.84 -2.51 16.40
C SER A 40 -8.93 -1.51 16.13
N THR A 41 -10.16 -1.85 16.49
CA THR A 41 -11.25 -0.87 16.57
C THR A 41 -11.20 -0.15 17.92
N GLY A 42 -11.86 1.01 18.04
CA GLY A 42 -11.90 1.84 19.25
C GLY A 42 -12.35 1.08 20.52
N ASP A 43 -13.09 -0.02 20.35
CA ASP A 43 -13.54 -0.91 21.43
C ASP A 43 -12.48 -1.92 21.90
N ARG A 44 -11.20 -1.76 21.50
CA ARG A 44 -10.09 -2.72 21.71
C ARG A 44 -10.35 -4.12 21.13
N LYS A 45 -11.36 -4.25 20.28
CA LYS A 45 -11.61 -5.48 19.55
C LYS A 45 -10.66 -5.53 18.36
N VAL A 46 -9.78 -6.53 18.39
CA VAL A 46 -8.88 -6.84 17.27
C VAL A 46 -9.68 -7.57 16.22
N ILE A 47 -9.79 -6.98 15.03
CA ILE A 47 -10.29 -7.64 13.84
C ILE A 47 -9.10 -8.29 13.16
N ARG A 48 -9.26 -9.55 12.75
CA ARG A 48 -8.23 -10.36 12.14
C ARG A 48 -8.68 -10.82 10.76
N HIS A 49 -7.80 -10.68 9.79
CA HIS A 49 -8.00 -11.07 8.40
C HIS A 49 -6.82 -11.93 7.95
N ASP A 50 -7.10 -13.18 7.55
CA ASP A 50 -6.07 -14.12 7.12
C ASP A 50 -6.04 -14.20 5.60
N PHE A 51 -4.84 -14.22 5.03
CA PHE A 51 -4.60 -14.33 3.62
C PHE A 51 -3.59 -15.44 3.35
N ALA A 52 -3.78 -16.16 2.25
CA ALA A 52 -2.74 -16.96 1.62
C ALA A 52 -2.08 -16.11 0.53
N LEU A 53 -0.79 -15.77 0.67
CA LEU A 53 -0.01 -15.06 -0.35
C LEU A 53 0.98 -16.03 -1.01
N HIS A 54 0.96 -16.13 -2.33
CA HIS A 54 1.86 -17.01 -3.06
C HIS A 54 3.29 -16.50 -2.97
N ASN A 55 4.27 -17.42 -2.83
CA ASN A 55 5.71 -17.15 -2.77
C ASN A 55 6.19 -16.19 -3.88
N ARG A 56 5.67 -16.30 -5.10
CA ARG A 56 6.01 -15.39 -6.21
C ARG A 56 5.69 -13.92 -5.91
N GLY A 57 4.61 -13.66 -5.16
CA GLY A 57 4.25 -12.32 -4.69
C GLY A 57 5.04 -11.94 -3.44
N ALA A 58 5.17 -12.86 -2.50
CA ALA A 58 5.92 -12.62 -1.28
C ALA A 58 7.39 -12.26 -1.53
N ARG A 59 8.04 -12.82 -2.57
CA ARG A 59 9.41 -12.45 -3.00
C ARG A 59 9.54 -11.02 -3.52
N LEU A 60 8.44 -10.36 -3.87
CA LEU A 60 8.46 -8.94 -4.23
C LEU A 60 8.48 -8.03 -3.00
N CYS A 61 8.28 -8.59 -1.81
CA CYS A 61 8.40 -7.91 -0.52
C CYS A 61 9.77 -8.24 0.07
N ARG A 62 10.70 -7.27 0.14
CA ARG A 62 12.06 -7.54 0.65
C ARG A 62 12.07 -8.03 2.10
N LEU A 63 11.08 -7.62 2.90
CA LEU A 63 10.92 -8.13 4.27
C LEU A 63 10.69 -9.65 4.28
N LEU A 64 9.93 -10.16 3.32
CA LEU A 64 9.53 -11.56 3.26
C LEU A 64 10.55 -12.43 2.51
N ASP A 65 11.37 -11.84 1.65
CA ASP A 65 12.38 -12.57 0.87
C ASP A 65 13.35 -13.35 1.78
N SER A 66 13.85 -12.70 2.85
CA SER A 66 14.71 -13.36 3.83
C SER A 66 14.02 -14.50 4.60
N LEU A 67 12.71 -14.38 4.85
CA LEU A 67 11.92 -15.44 5.47
C LEU A 67 11.80 -16.63 4.51
N LEU A 68 11.53 -16.37 3.22
CA LEU A 68 11.40 -17.41 2.21
C LEU A 68 12.72 -18.13 1.93
N ASP A 69 13.85 -17.43 1.94
CA ASP A 69 15.17 -18.04 1.77
C ASP A 69 15.49 -19.05 2.87
N SER A 70 15.11 -18.76 4.12
CA SER A 70 15.26 -19.70 5.24
C SER A 70 14.41 -20.96 5.04
N VAL A 71 13.22 -20.79 4.46
CA VAL A 71 12.27 -21.88 4.17
C VAL A 71 12.78 -22.76 3.04
N ASP A 72 13.36 -22.19 1.97
CA ASP A 72 13.93 -22.96 0.86
C ASP A 72 15.11 -23.84 1.29
N VAL A 73 15.91 -23.36 2.24
CA VAL A 73 17.01 -24.13 2.82
C VAL A 73 16.48 -25.30 3.66
N ASP A 74 15.42 -25.08 4.44
CA ASP A 74 14.78 -26.09 5.29
C ASP A 74 13.87 -27.07 4.52
N LEU A 75 13.33 -26.69 3.35
CA LEU A 75 12.54 -27.57 2.48
C LEU A 75 13.36 -28.75 1.91
N LYS A 76 14.70 -28.67 1.91
CA LYS A 76 15.58 -29.83 1.68
C LYS A 76 15.46 -30.90 2.78
N ARG A 77 14.79 -30.58 3.90
CA ARG A 77 14.45 -31.47 5.01
C ARG A 77 12.93 -31.57 5.23
N LYS A 78 12.15 -32.02 4.23
CA LYS A 78 10.72 -32.42 4.38
C LYS A 78 9.94 -31.64 5.47
N VAL A 79 9.94 -30.32 5.39
CA VAL A 79 9.06 -29.48 6.23
C VAL A 79 7.80 -29.24 5.43
N ASP A 80 6.66 -29.59 5.99
CA ASP A 80 5.35 -29.30 5.42
C ASP A 80 5.08 -27.79 5.55
N PRO A 81 5.02 -26.99 4.48
CA PRO A 81 4.70 -25.56 4.60
C PRO A 81 3.26 -25.29 5.06
N VAL A 82 2.42 -26.34 5.13
CA VAL A 82 1.01 -26.28 5.53
C VAL A 82 0.83 -26.40 7.06
N GLN A 83 1.76 -27.04 7.77
CA GLN A 83 1.79 -27.20 9.24
C GLN A 83 3.15 -26.94 9.89
N GLY A 84 4.15 -26.57 9.10
CA GLY A 84 5.51 -26.30 9.54
C GLY A 84 5.64 -24.97 10.27
N PRO A 85 6.77 -24.75 10.96
CA PRO A 85 6.98 -23.65 11.90
C PRO A 85 7.24 -22.31 11.20
N ILE A 86 6.64 -22.03 10.04
CA ILE A 86 6.70 -20.68 9.45
C ILE A 86 5.63 -19.87 10.16
N PRO A 87 6.00 -18.99 11.11
CA PRO A 87 5.01 -18.17 11.78
C PRO A 87 4.30 -17.29 10.75
N PRO A 88 2.99 -17.06 10.90
CA PRO A 88 2.28 -16.15 10.03
C PRO A 88 2.93 -14.77 10.07
N VAL A 89 3.02 -14.12 8.92
CA VAL A 89 3.46 -12.73 8.84
C VAL A 89 2.32 -11.85 9.33
N VAL A 90 2.51 -11.16 10.46
CA VAL A 90 1.49 -10.26 11.01
C VAL A 90 1.69 -8.85 10.47
N LEU A 91 0.65 -8.29 9.86
CA LEU A 91 0.58 -6.90 9.44
C LEU A 91 -0.22 -6.11 10.49
N PRO A 92 0.46 -5.32 11.35
CA PRO A 92 -0.22 -4.54 12.37
C PRO A 92 -0.92 -3.34 11.73
N HIS A 93 -2.05 -2.95 12.31
CA HIS A 93 -2.87 -1.81 11.86
C HIS A 93 -3.29 -1.89 10.39
N ALA A 94 -3.59 -3.10 9.91
CA ALA A 94 -3.94 -3.39 8.53
C ALA A 94 -5.39 -3.87 8.42
N THR A 95 -6.14 -3.26 7.50
CA THR A 95 -7.47 -3.65 7.07
C THR A 95 -7.39 -4.73 5.98
N ARG A 96 -8.53 -5.37 5.71
CA ARG A 96 -8.64 -6.32 4.60
C ARG A 96 -8.39 -5.60 3.28
N GLU A 97 -9.04 -4.47 3.08
CA GLU A 97 -9.04 -3.69 1.85
C GLU A 97 -7.64 -3.16 1.53
N GLY A 98 -6.91 -2.64 2.53
CA GLY A 98 -5.53 -2.18 2.35
C GLY A 98 -4.60 -3.31 1.89
N CYS A 99 -4.72 -4.49 2.51
CA CYS A 99 -3.97 -5.67 2.11
C CYS A 99 -4.32 -6.17 0.70
N GLU A 100 -5.61 -6.20 0.35
CA GLU A 100 -6.04 -6.57 -1.00
C GLU A 100 -5.49 -5.59 -2.07
N CYS A 101 -5.41 -4.28 -1.76
CA CYS A 101 -4.79 -3.30 -2.65
C CYS A 101 -3.31 -3.60 -2.88
N VAL A 102 -2.55 -3.81 -1.80
CA VAL A 102 -1.12 -4.16 -1.87
C VAL A 102 -0.92 -5.44 -2.69
N PHE A 103 -1.69 -6.50 -2.41
CA PHE A 103 -1.54 -7.76 -3.13
C PHE A 103 -1.96 -7.65 -4.60
N ARG A 104 -2.96 -6.82 -4.92
CA ARG A 104 -3.31 -6.51 -6.30
C ARG A 104 -2.17 -5.80 -7.03
N TYR A 105 -1.49 -4.86 -6.38
CA TYR A 105 -0.29 -4.24 -6.96
C TYR A 105 0.80 -5.27 -7.25
N LEU A 106 1.08 -6.17 -6.30
CA LEU A 106 2.03 -7.27 -6.48
C LEU A 106 1.66 -8.18 -7.66
N GLU A 107 0.37 -8.34 -7.95
CA GLU A 107 -0.11 -9.09 -9.11
C GLU A 107 0.17 -8.35 -10.42
N LEU A 108 -0.08 -7.03 -10.45
CA LEU A 108 0.19 -6.20 -11.62
C LEU A 108 1.68 -6.22 -12.00
N ILE A 109 2.57 -6.05 -11.02
CA ILE A 109 4.01 -5.93 -11.27
C ILE A 109 4.70 -7.25 -11.63
N GLN A 110 4.00 -8.39 -11.54
CA GLN A 110 4.52 -9.65 -12.12
C GLN A 110 4.61 -9.61 -13.64
N THR A 111 3.84 -8.73 -14.29
CA THR A 111 3.79 -8.62 -15.75
C THR A 111 4.02 -7.20 -16.27
N ARG A 112 4.03 -6.22 -15.37
CA ARG A 112 4.21 -4.79 -15.68
C ARG A 112 5.44 -4.26 -14.95
N VAL A 113 6.17 -3.37 -15.59
CA VAL A 113 7.36 -2.75 -15.00
C VAL A 113 6.93 -1.43 -14.34
N PRO A 114 7.17 -1.24 -13.02
CA PRO A 114 6.90 0.02 -12.34
C PRO A 114 7.74 1.18 -12.89
N THR A 115 7.19 2.39 -12.79
CA THR A 115 7.93 3.60 -13.15
C THR A 115 8.98 3.92 -12.08
N LEU A 116 10.19 4.27 -12.51
CA LEU A 116 11.22 4.83 -11.64
C LEU A 116 11.01 6.35 -11.48
N LEU A 117 10.41 6.75 -10.38
CA LEU A 117 10.12 8.17 -10.09
C LEU A 117 11.34 8.91 -9.55
N SER A 118 11.75 9.98 -10.24
CA SER A 118 12.80 10.89 -9.76
C SER A 118 12.27 11.80 -8.66
N LYS A 119 13.10 12.05 -7.63
CA LYS A 119 12.83 13.01 -6.55
C LYS A 119 13.66 14.29 -6.77
N PRO A 120 13.10 15.52 -6.64
CA PRO A 120 11.68 15.84 -6.43
C PRO A 120 10.83 15.61 -7.69
N LEU A 121 9.51 15.57 -7.54
CA LEU A 121 8.57 15.50 -8.66
C LEU A 121 8.72 16.76 -9.52
N ARG A 122 8.83 16.58 -10.84
CA ARG A 122 9.06 17.68 -11.81
C ARG A 122 7.84 18.01 -12.66
N ALA A 123 6.78 17.22 -12.56
CA ALA A 123 5.52 17.36 -13.29
C ALA A 123 4.39 16.71 -12.47
N PRO A 124 3.11 16.93 -12.83
CA PRO A 124 1.99 16.19 -12.26
C PRO A 124 2.17 14.68 -12.40
N LEU A 125 1.69 13.91 -11.41
CA LEU A 125 1.96 12.46 -11.37
C LEU A 125 1.48 11.73 -12.63
N GLU A 126 0.33 12.12 -13.17
CA GLU A 126 -0.27 11.53 -14.37
C GLU A 126 0.62 11.64 -15.63
N GLU A 127 1.59 12.56 -15.65
CA GLU A 127 2.56 12.70 -16.74
C GLU A 127 3.84 11.89 -16.50
N LEU A 128 4.08 11.47 -15.25
CA LEU A 128 5.31 10.82 -14.83
C LEU A 128 5.21 9.29 -14.82
N VAL A 129 4.01 8.73 -14.63
CA VAL A 129 3.81 7.28 -14.47
C VAL A 129 3.04 6.67 -15.64
N TYR A 130 3.06 5.35 -15.75
CA TYR A 130 2.23 4.67 -16.73
C TYR A 130 0.75 4.73 -16.37
N SER A 131 -0.12 4.71 -17.38
CA SER A 131 -1.57 4.76 -17.18
C SER A 131 -2.09 3.65 -16.26
N TRP A 132 -1.43 2.48 -16.23
CA TRP A 132 -1.84 1.41 -15.33
C TRP A 132 -1.57 1.71 -13.86
N GLU A 133 -0.52 2.50 -13.54
CA GLU A 133 -0.20 2.93 -12.18
C GLU A 133 -1.22 3.97 -11.73
N MET A 134 -1.58 4.92 -12.61
CA MET A 134 -2.67 5.86 -12.33
C MET A 134 -4.01 5.13 -12.12
N ASN A 135 -4.36 4.18 -12.98
CA ASN A 135 -5.60 3.42 -12.81
C ASN A 135 -5.60 2.62 -11.50
N TYR A 136 -4.49 1.97 -11.15
CA TYR A 136 -4.35 1.30 -9.85
C TYR A 136 -4.56 2.27 -8.68
N LEU A 137 -3.92 3.44 -8.71
CA LEU A 137 -4.10 4.44 -7.66
C LEU A 137 -5.55 4.88 -7.53
N LEU A 138 -6.22 5.16 -8.65
CA LEU A 138 -7.59 5.70 -8.66
C LEU A 138 -8.63 4.62 -8.33
N GLU A 139 -8.53 3.43 -8.92
CA GLU A 139 -9.55 2.38 -8.82
C GLU A 139 -9.39 1.53 -7.54
N ASP A 140 -8.15 1.30 -7.09
CA ASP A 140 -7.89 0.38 -5.98
C ASP A 140 -7.62 1.13 -4.66
N CYS A 141 -6.79 2.18 -4.70
CA CYS A 141 -6.30 2.83 -3.48
C CYS A 141 -7.30 3.80 -2.83
N PHE A 142 -8.45 4.06 -3.44
CA PHE A 142 -9.52 4.90 -2.88
C PHE A 142 -10.82 4.11 -2.69
N PRO A 143 -11.70 4.50 -1.75
CA PRO A 143 -13.06 3.97 -1.69
C PRO A 143 -13.83 4.19 -3.00
N ALA A 144 -14.74 3.27 -3.32
CA ALA A 144 -15.56 3.35 -4.53
C ALA A 144 -16.32 4.69 -4.60
N GLY A 145 -16.32 5.34 -5.78
CA GLY A 145 -16.97 6.63 -5.98
C GLY A 145 -16.10 7.86 -5.67
N VAL A 146 -14.95 7.71 -5.00
CA VAL A 146 -14.07 8.85 -4.67
C VAL A 146 -13.25 9.31 -5.88
N ALA A 147 -12.79 8.36 -6.69
CA ALA A 147 -11.88 8.65 -7.80
C ALA A 147 -12.51 8.43 -9.19
N ASP A 148 -13.77 8.00 -9.27
CA ASP A 148 -14.44 7.60 -10.53
C ASP A 148 -14.43 8.70 -11.61
N GLU A 149 -14.47 9.98 -11.20
CA GLU A 149 -14.42 11.13 -12.11
C GLU A 149 -13.02 11.77 -12.22
N ALA A 150 -12.06 11.33 -11.42
CA ALA A 150 -10.75 11.94 -11.33
C ALA A 150 -9.82 11.41 -12.44
N LYS A 151 -9.57 12.22 -13.47
CA LYS A 151 -8.59 11.93 -14.52
C LYS A 151 -7.22 12.58 -14.29
N SER A 152 -7.10 13.39 -13.25
CA SER A 152 -5.91 14.15 -12.90
C SER A 152 -5.78 14.27 -11.39
N SER A 153 -4.55 14.50 -10.92
CA SER A 153 -4.27 14.80 -9.51
C SER A 153 -5.05 16.03 -9.01
N ALA A 154 -5.26 17.02 -9.87
CA ALA A 154 -6.09 18.19 -9.58
C ALA A 154 -7.58 17.89 -9.41
N ALA A 155 -8.14 17.03 -10.27
CA ALA A 155 -9.52 16.60 -10.13
C ALA A 155 -9.71 15.79 -8.84
N LEU A 156 -8.76 14.88 -8.56
CA LEU A 156 -8.75 14.06 -7.36
C LEU A 156 -8.69 14.92 -6.09
N CYS A 157 -7.77 15.89 -6.03
CA CYS A 157 -7.63 16.81 -4.89
C CYS A 157 -8.97 17.48 -4.53
N ARG A 158 -9.68 18.03 -5.53
CA ARG A 158 -10.99 18.67 -5.31
C ARG A 158 -12.06 17.70 -4.81
N THR A 159 -12.03 16.45 -5.25
CA THR A 159 -12.98 15.43 -4.76
C THR A 159 -12.65 15.03 -3.33
N LEU A 160 -11.37 14.81 -3.00
CA LEU A 160 -10.92 14.47 -1.65
C LEU A 160 -11.29 15.55 -0.63
N VAL A 161 -11.08 16.83 -0.96
CA VAL A 161 -11.49 17.96 -0.12
C VAL A 161 -12.99 17.94 0.19
N LYS A 162 -13.84 17.50 -0.75
CA LYS A 162 -15.30 17.40 -0.54
C LYS A 162 -15.69 16.18 0.27
N CYS A 163 -15.01 15.05 0.08
CA CYS A 163 -15.31 13.79 0.78
C CYS A 163 -14.77 13.79 2.22
N GLY A 164 -13.80 14.65 2.52
CA GLY A 164 -13.17 14.75 3.83
C GLY A 164 -11.96 13.81 3.98
N PRO A 165 -11.25 13.89 5.12
CA PRO A 165 -9.95 13.24 5.30
C PRO A 165 -10.02 11.71 5.25
N SER A 166 -11.13 11.10 5.69
CA SER A 166 -11.30 9.64 5.66
C SER A 166 -11.29 9.06 4.24
N ALA A 167 -11.47 9.89 3.20
CA ALA A 167 -11.32 9.44 1.82
C ALA A 167 -9.87 9.02 1.49
N MET A 168 -8.88 9.48 2.27
CA MET A 168 -7.47 9.15 2.09
C MET A 168 -7.01 7.95 2.93
N ASP A 169 -7.83 7.44 3.85
CA ASP A 169 -7.43 6.39 4.80
C ASP A 169 -6.80 5.17 4.09
N ARG A 170 -7.42 4.72 2.99
CA ARG A 170 -6.94 3.56 2.24
C ARG A 170 -5.59 3.80 1.57
N VAL A 171 -5.38 4.94 0.90
CA VAL A 171 -4.09 5.19 0.23
C VAL A 171 -2.97 5.42 1.23
N LEU A 172 -3.27 6.02 2.38
CA LEU A 172 -2.32 6.18 3.49
C LEU A 172 -1.95 4.82 4.09
N GLU A 173 -2.94 3.95 4.29
CA GLU A 173 -2.70 2.57 4.74
C GLU A 173 -1.82 1.81 3.74
N VAL A 174 -2.12 1.88 2.44
CA VAL A 174 -1.31 1.24 1.39
C VAL A 174 0.13 1.75 1.40
N ALA A 175 0.34 3.05 1.61
CA ALA A 175 1.68 3.63 1.72
C ALA A 175 2.44 3.06 2.94
N MET A 176 1.78 2.96 4.10
CA MET A 176 2.35 2.38 5.32
C MET A 176 2.68 0.89 5.15
N LEU A 177 1.77 0.12 4.54
CA LEU A 177 1.99 -1.30 4.27
C LEU A 177 3.12 -1.52 3.26
N ALA A 178 3.21 -0.67 2.23
CA ALA A 178 4.29 -0.74 1.25
C ALA A 178 5.66 -0.45 1.87
N ASP A 179 5.74 0.52 2.79
CA ASP A 179 6.98 0.79 3.53
C ASP A 179 7.32 -0.37 4.47
N PHE A 180 6.34 -0.88 5.24
CA PHE A 180 6.55 -2.02 6.14
C PHE A 180 7.02 -3.28 5.41
N LEU A 181 6.39 -3.62 4.29
CA LEU A 181 6.74 -4.79 3.46
C LEU A 181 7.96 -4.54 2.56
N LEU A 182 8.50 -3.32 2.56
CA LEU A 182 9.63 -2.89 1.73
C LEU A 182 9.38 -3.08 0.22
N ILE A 183 8.18 -2.70 -0.24
CA ILE A 183 7.77 -2.69 -1.65
C ILE A 183 8.09 -1.30 -2.21
N GLU A 184 9.36 -1.05 -2.52
CA GLU A 184 9.87 0.28 -2.91
C GLU A 184 9.05 0.97 -4.03
N PRO A 185 8.66 0.30 -5.12
CA PRO A 185 7.90 0.96 -6.19
C PRO A 185 6.50 1.42 -5.76
N LEU A 186 5.82 0.65 -4.91
CA LEU A 186 4.50 1.01 -4.40
C LEU A 186 4.59 2.16 -3.40
N ARG A 187 5.61 2.14 -2.53
CA ARG A 187 5.88 3.23 -1.59
C ARG A 187 6.18 4.52 -2.35
N ASP A 188 7.06 4.48 -3.34
CA ASP A 188 7.41 5.67 -4.11
C ASP A 188 6.21 6.19 -4.92
N LEU A 189 5.38 5.30 -5.49
CA LEU A 189 4.16 5.68 -6.21
C LEU A 189 3.12 6.35 -5.29
N THR A 190 2.84 5.77 -4.12
CA THR A 190 1.88 6.33 -3.15
C THR A 190 2.38 7.65 -2.56
N CYS A 191 3.66 7.74 -2.18
CA CYS A 191 4.28 8.99 -1.73
C CYS A 191 4.25 10.07 -2.82
N ALA A 192 4.49 9.70 -4.08
CA ALA A 192 4.42 10.64 -5.20
C ALA A 192 2.99 11.14 -5.43
N LEU A 193 1.98 10.29 -5.26
CA LEU A 193 0.58 10.74 -5.29
C LEU A 193 0.29 11.75 -4.19
N LEU A 194 0.67 11.46 -2.94
CA LEU A 194 0.48 12.38 -1.82
C LEU A 194 1.19 13.72 -2.04
N ALA A 195 2.43 13.68 -2.54
CA ALA A 195 3.17 14.90 -2.90
C ALA A 195 2.49 15.66 -4.05
N SER A 196 1.99 14.96 -5.07
CA SER A 196 1.25 15.59 -6.18
C SER A 196 -0.03 16.25 -5.70
N LEU A 197 -0.77 15.64 -4.77
CA LEU A 197 -1.96 16.23 -4.17
C LEU A 197 -1.62 17.51 -3.39
N ALA A 198 -0.56 17.47 -2.58
CA ALA A 198 -0.09 18.63 -1.83
C ALA A 198 0.34 19.80 -2.75
N LEU A 199 1.08 19.50 -3.83
CA LEU A 199 1.49 20.49 -4.83
C LEU A 199 0.31 21.07 -5.63
N THR A 200 -0.80 20.34 -5.70
CA THR A 200 -1.98 20.74 -6.46
C THR A 200 -3.03 21.45 -5.59
N ALA A 201 -2.91 21.38 -4.26
CA ALA A 201 -3.75 22.16 -3.37
C ALA A 201 -3.56 23.66 -3.69
N GLY A 202 -4.62 24.31 -4.16
CA GLY A 202 -4.56 25.70 -4.63
C GLY A 202 -4.53 26.71 -3.48
N THR A 203 -4.85 26.26 -2.27
CA THR A 203 -4.87 27.08 -1.06
C THR A 203 -4.37 26.31 0.16
N GLU A 204 -3.85 27.03 1.15
CA GLU A 204 -3.47 26.45 2.45
C GLU A 204 -4.66 25.74 3.12
N LYS A 205 -5.87 26.28 2.97
CA LYS A 205 -7.09 25.66 3.50
C LYS A 205 -7.34 24.27 2.91
N GLU A 206 -7.20 24.12 1.59
CA GLU A 206 -7.35 22.81 0.93
C GLU A 206 -6.28 21.83 1.41
N LEU A 207 -5.03 22.30 1.57
CA LEU A 207 -3.94 21.48 2.09
C LEU A 207 -4.23 20.99 3.52
N LEU A 208 -4.69 21.88 4.40
CA LEU A 208 -5.07 21.53 5.77
C LEU A 208 -6.20 20.51 5.78
N GLN A 209 -7.22 20.69 4.93
CA GLN A 209 -8.35 19.75 4.82
C GLN A 209 -7.92 18.37 4.34
N LEU A 210 -6.98 18.28 3.37
CA LEU A 210 -6.39 17.00 2.95
C LEU A 210 -5.65 16.31 4.11
N CYS A 211 -4.98 17.09 4.96
CA CYS A 211 -4.33 16.59 6.18
C CYS A 211 -5.31 16.28 7.33
N GLY A 212 -6.62 16.48 7.15
CA GLY A 212 -7.62 16.31 8.21
C GLY A 212 -7.57 17.37 9.30
N LEU A 213 -7.04 18.56 8.97
CA LEU A 213 -6.94 19.70 9.87
C LEU A 213 -7.92 20.80 9.46
N ASP A 214 -8.66 21.33 10.44
CA ASP A 214 -9.56 22.48 10.23
C ASP A 214 -8.80 23.82 10.22
N ARG A 215 -7.63 23.86 10.89
CA ARG A 215 -6.75 25.03 11.01
C ARG A 215 -5.30 24.60 11.18
N ALA A 216 -4.38 25.52 10.96
CA ALA A 216 -3.00 25.34 11.36
C ALA A 216 -2.91 25.04 12.87
N LEU A 217 -2.02 24.12 13.21
CA LEU A 217 -1.69 23.80 14.59
C LEU A 217 -0.88 24.93 15.21
N THR A 218 -1.13 25.24 16.48
CA THR A 218 -0.32 26.21 17.23
C THR A 218 1.02 25.61 17.62
N GLU A 219 2.00 26.46 17.95
CA GLU A 219 3.30 26.01 18.49
C GLU A 219 3.14 25.09 19.72
N GLU A 220 2.18 25.39 20.59
CA GLU A 220 1.87 24.56 21.76
C GLU A 220 1.34 23.17 21.37
N GLU A 221 0.53 23.09 20.31
CA GLU A 221 -0.01 21.84 19.77
C GLU A 221 1.07 21.01 19.05
N LEU A 222 2.09 21.66 18.49
CA LEU A 222 3.22 21.03 17.79
C LEU A 222 4.35 20.57 18.73
N GLU A 223 4.45 21.12 19.94
CA GLU A 223 5.51 20.78 20.91
C GLU A 223 5.67 19.27 21.20
N PRO A 224 4.60 18.45 21.33
CA PRO A 224 4.74 16.99 21.49
C PRO A 224 5.34 16.32 20.26
N LEU A 225 5.07 16.86 19.05
CA LEU A 225 5.63 16.38 17.80
C LEU A 225 7.11 16.74 17.72
N TYR A 226 7.50 17.96 18.06
CA TYR A 226 8.90 18.39 18.09
C TYR A 226 9.75 17.61 19.10
N LYS A 227 9.17 17.19 20.23
CA LYS A 227 9.86 16.31 21.18
C LYS A 227 10.16 14.92 20.61
N GLN A 228 9.27 14.40 19.76
CA GLN A 228 9.45 13.10 19.10
C GLN A 228 10.31 13.20 17.85
N LEU A 229 10.18 14.31 17.11
CA LEU A 229 10.80 14.57 15.82
C LEU A 229 11.45 15.97 15.84
N PRO A 230 12.61 16.14 16.50
CA PRO A 230 13.23 17.46 16.69
C PRO A 230 13.59 18.19 15.40
N PHE A 231 13.86 17.44 14.32
CA PHE A 231 14.20 17.99 13.01
C PHE A 231 13.03 18.71 12.31
N LEU A 232 11.78 18.55 12.79
CA LEU A 232 10.63 19.29 12.27
C LEU A 232 10.52 20.70 12.85
N ARG A 233 11.27 21.00 13.92
CA ARG A 233 11.26 22.34 14.50
C ARG A 233 11.86 23.31 13.48
N PRO A 234 11.17 24.42 13.15
CA PRO A 234 11.77 25.45 12.31
C PRO A 234 13.09 25.88 12.95
N GLU A 235 14.20 25.73 12.24
CA GLU A 235 15.42 26.43 12.64
C GLU A 235 15.15 27.92 12.44
N ASP A 236 15.38 28.72 13.47
CA ASP A 236 15.18 30.17 13.44
C ASP A 236 15.92 30.79 12.23
N GLY A 237 15.23 30.99 11.09
CA GLY A 237 15.79 31.77 9.97
C GLY A 237 15.50 31.37 8.52
N LEU A 238 14.69 30.34 8.23
CA LEU A 238 14.29 30.05 6.84
C LEU A 238 12.77 29.87 6.71
N ALA A 239 12.09 31.01 6.58
CA ALA A 239 10.73 31.13 6.04
C ALA A 239 10.79 31.76 4.65
#